data_AF-A0A0Q8NE35-F1
#
_entry.id   AF-A0A0Q8NE35-F1
#
_cell.length_a   1.000
_cell.length_b   1.000
_cell.length_c   1.000
_cell.angle_alpha   90.00
_cell.angle_beta   90.00
_cell.angle_gamma   90.00
#
_symmetry.space_group_name_H-M   'P 1'
#
loop_
_entity.id
_entity.type
_entity.pdbx_description
1 polymer ?
#
loop_
_entity_poly.entity_id
_entity_poly.type
_entity_poly.pdbx_seq_one_letter_code
_entity_poly.pdbx_strand_id
1 'polypeptide(L)'
;MNNRILALEKLKNKEKFSSEEWENRGLNPSERNLCIKLENSFNDLLTNLISANNTKKTDKEIENIFERYFQEIKSDELDTEEREFVVDYFAEIAKILNIRSINEKLNFWTYGIEAYDHEEAERKASEKILAEERKKHEIISMECQKCKTQLETFILERDNDIISFEFDIIKCVKCSELNILDKGCGIKRYRFLNYELIEELPKEQYDLSKALQRLEQLKTQK
;
A
#
# COMPACT_ATOMS: atom_id res chain seq x y z
N MET A 1 -20.20 -32.17 -13.43
CA MET A 1 -20.82 -31.21 -12.48
C MET A 1 -19.74 -30.24 -12.05
N ASN A 2 -19.96 -28.93 -12.13
CA ASN A 2 -18.94 -27.92 -11.81
C ASN A 2 -18.53 -28.05 -10.33
N ASN A 3 -17.23 -28.21 -10.04
CA ASN A 3 -16.71 -28.42 -8.68
C ASN A 3 -17.15 -27.29 -7.72
N ARG A 4 -17.26 -26.06 -8.23
CA ARG A 4 -17.78 -24.90 -7.48
C ARG A 4 -19.23 -25.09 -7.04
N ILE A 5 -20.09 -25.59 -7.93
CA ILE A 5 -21.52 -25.77 -7.66
C ILE A 5 -21.73 -26.82 -6.58
N LEU A 6 -21.00 -27.95 -6.65
CA LEU A 6 -21.07 -28.99 -5.62
C LEU A 6 -20.68 -28.47 -4.23
N ALA A 7 -19.65 -27.63 -4.16
CA ALA A 7 -19.22 -27.01 -2.90
C ALA A 7 -20.27 -26.03 -2.35
N LEU A 8 -20.88 -25.19 -3.20
CA LEU A 8 -21.96 -24.28 -2.80
C LEU A 8 -23.21 -25.03 -2.33
N GLU A 9 -23.59 -26.12 -3.01
CA GLU A 9 -24.72 -26.97 -2.59
C GLU A 9 -24.45 -27.63 -1.24
N LYS A 10 -23.22 -28.09 -1.00
CA LYS A 10 -22.83 -28.64 0.31
C LYS A 10 -22.98 -27.59 1.41
N LEU A 11 -22.53 -26.36 1.18
CA LEU A 11 -22.64 -25.27 2.14
C LEU A 11 -24.09 -24.83 2.37
N LYS A 12 -24.93 -24.86 1.33
CA LYS A 12 -26.35 -24.54 1.41
C LYS A 12 -27.13 -25.54 2.27
N ASN A 13 -26.81 -26.83 2.16
CA ASN A 13 -27.47 -27.88 2.91
C ASN A 13 -27.03 -27.98 4.39
N LYS A 14 -26.07 -27.16 4.82
CA LYS A 14 -25.63 -27.03 6.20
C LYS A 14 -26.50 -25.99 6.92
N GLU A 15 -26.91 -26.26 8.15
CA GLU A 15 -27.44 -25.23 9.06
C GLU A 15 -26.25 -24.40 9.57
N LYS A 16 -26.04 -23.22 8.99
CA LYS A 16 -24.79 -22.44 9.13
C LYS A 16 -24.70 -21.73 10.48
N PHE A 17 -25.83 -21.31 11.02
CA PHE A 17 -25.92 -20.55 12.27
C PHE A 17 -26.68 -21.31 13.37
N SER A 18 -26.61 -22.65 13.36
CA SER A 18 -27.18 -23.49 14.43
C SER A 18 -26.38 -23.36 15.72
N SER A 19 -26.99 -23.65 16.87
CA SER A 19 -26.30 -23.60 18.17
C SER A 19 -25.05 -24.49 18.20
N GLU A 20 -25.10 -25.64 17.54
CA GLU A 20 -23.95 -26.55 17.41
C GLU A 20 -22.78 -25.90 16.68
N GLU A 21 -23.03 -25.10 15.64
CA GLU A 21 -21.98 -24.40 14.90
C GLU A 21 -21.35 -23.25 15.68
N TRP A 22 -22.13 -22.56 16.51
CA TRP A 22 -21.60 -21.58 17.47
C TRP A 22 -20.74 -22.26 18.54
N GLU A 23 -21.22 -23.37 19.09
CA GLU A 23 -20.49 -24.16 20.10
C GLU A 23 -19.19 -24.75 19.56
N ASN A 24 -19.19 -25.23 18.31
CA ASN A 24 -17.98 -25.72 17.63
C ASN A 24 -16.89 -24.64 17.47
N ARG A 25 -17.28 -23.36 17.51
CA ARG A 25 -16.36 -22.21 17.52
C ARG A 25 -15.97 -21.77 18.93
N GLY A 26 -16.53 -22.37 19.97
CA GLY A 26 -16.35 -21.95 21.37
C GLY A 26 -17.11 -20.67 21.72
N LEU A 27 -18.15 -20.33 20.95
CA LEU A 27 -18.96 -19.12 21.10
C LEU A 27 -20.34 -19.45 21.64
N ASN A 28 -20.99 -18.46 22.27
CA ASN A 28 -22.39 -18.62 22.63
C ASN A 28 -23.28 -18.38 21.40
N PRO A 29 -24.35 -19.17 21.19
CA PRO A 29 -25.29 -18.90 20.14
C PRO A 29 -25.91 -17.50 20.28
N SER A 30 -25.92 -16.76 19.18
CA SER A 30 -26.64 -15.49 19.07
C SER A 30 -28.17 -15.69 19.21
N GLU A 31 -28.91 -14.59 19.31
CA GLU A 31 -30.36 -14.60 19.38
C GLU A 31 -30.97 -15.37 18.21
N ARG A 32 -31.96 -16.23 18.51
CA ARG A 32 -32.62 -17.10 17.53
C ARG A 32 -33.11 -16.35 16.28
N ASN A 33 -33.65 -15.15 16.45
CA ASN A 33 -34.15 -14.34 15.34
C ASN A 33 -33.02 -13.89 14.41
N LEU A 34 -31.87 -13.51 14.97
CA LEU A 34 -30.69 -13.13 14.19
C LEU A 34 -30.11 -14.34 13.45
N CYS A 35 -29.96 -15.48 14.12
CA CYS A 35 -29.54 -16.73 13.48
C CYS A 35 -30.44 -17.10 12.30
N ILE A 36 -31.77 -16.99 12.44
CA ILE A 36 -32.71 -17.25 11.33
C ILE A 36 -32.53 -16.22 10.20
N LYS A 37 -32.36 -14.92 10.52
CA LYS A 37 -32.12 -13.86 9.53
C LYS A 37 -30.86 -14.13 8.72
N LEU A 38 -29.76 -14.47 9.39
CA LEU A 38 -28.48 -14.79 8.75
C LEU A 38 -28.56 -16.07 7.92
N GLU A 39 -29.18 -17.13 8.46
CA GLU A 39 -29.37 -18.40 7.75
C GLU A 39 -30.13 -18.19 6.42
N ASN A 40 -31.23 -17.43 6.46
CA ASN A 40 -32.01 -17.12 5.26
C ASN A 40 -31.20 -16.28 4.27
N SER A 41 -30.50 -15.24 4.73
CA SER A 41 -29.68 -14.38 3.88
C SER A 41 -28.59 -15.17 3.14
N PHE A 42 -27.87 -16.05 3.85
CA PHE A 42 -26.85 -16.91 3.24
C PHE A 42 -27.45 -17.96 2.30
N ASN A 43 -28.61 -18.53 2.63
CA ASN A 43 -29.29 -19.48 1.75
C ASN A 43 -29.78 -18.82 0.45
N ASP A 44 -30.24 -17.57 0.52
CA ASP A 44 -30.61 -16.76 -0.64
C ASP A 44 -29.38 -16.43 -1.50
N LEU A 45 -28.27 -16.00 -0.88
CA LEU A 45 -26.99 -15.79 -1.56
C LEU A 45 -26.55 -17.06 -2.30
N LEU A 46 -26.47 -18.20 -1.61
CA LEU A 46 -26.02 -19.47 -2.18
C LEU A 46 -26.92 -19.90 -3.34
N THR A 47 -28.24 -19.77 -3.20
CA THR A 47 -29.20 -20.07 -4.27
C THR A 47 -28.95 -19.23 -5.51
N ASN A 48 -28.71 -17.93 -5.35
CA ASN A 48 -28.42 -17.03 -6.46
C ASN A 48 -27.06 -17.32 -7.12
N LEU A 49 -26.03 -17.65 -6.34
CA LEU A 49 -24.71 -18.01 -6.86
C LEU A 49 -24.74 -19.34 -7.62
N ILE A 50 -25.47 -20.34 -7.13
CA ILE A 50 -25.69 -21.62 -7.80
C ILE A 50 -26.41 -21.41 -9.13
N SER A 51 -27.49 -20.61 -9.14
CA SER A 51 -28.23 -20.26 -10.35
C SER A 51 -27.37 -19.52 -11.38
N ALA A 52 -26.56 -18.54 -10.94
CA ALA A 52 -25.62 -17.81 -11.79
C ALA A 52 -24.57 -18.72 -12.43
N ASN A 53 -24.02 -19.67 -11.66
CA ASN A 53 -23.07 -20.65 -12.17
C ASN A 53 -23.72 -21.64 -13.17
N ASN A 54 -24.97 -22.03 -12.95
CA ASN A 54 -25.71 -22.90 -13.87
C ASN A 54 -26.08 -22.20 -15.20
N THR A 55 -26.35 -20.89 -15.14
CA THR A 55 -26.71 -20.08 -16.31
C THR A 55 -25.49 -19.53 -17.08
N LYS A 56 -24.28 -19.99 -16.75
CA LYS A 56 -23.00 -19.59 -17.37
C LYS A 56 -22.75 -18.07 -17.34
N LYS A 57 -23.16 -17.39 -16.27
CA LYS A 57 -22.76 -16.00 -16.04
C LYS A 57 -21.23 -15.88 -15.94
N THR A 58 -20.72 -14.71 -16.29
CA THR A 58 -19.29 -14.39 -16.18
C THR A 58 -18.85 -14.32 -14.71
N ASP A 59 -17.56 -14.54 -14.44
CA ASP A 59 -17.02 -14.42 -13.08
C ASP A 59 -17.29 -13.02 -12.47
N LYS A 60 -17.31 -11.96 -13.29
CA LYS A 60 -17.64 -10.59 -12.84
C LYS A 60 -19.09 -10.46 -12.38
N GLU A 61 -20.03 -11.08 -13.08
CA GLU A 61 -21.44 -11.07 -12.66
C GLU A 61 -21.67 -11.88 -11.39
N ILE A 62 -20.93 -12.98 -11.22
CA ILE A 62 -20.94 -13.77 -9.98
C ILE A 62 -20.40 -12.95 -8.80
N GLU A 63 -19.28 -12.25 -9.01
CA GLU A 63 -18.70 -11.33 -8.03
C GLU A 63 -19.68 -10.20 -7.66
N ASN A 64 -20.38 -9.61 -8.62
CA ASN A 64 -21.39 -8.57 -8.35
C ASN A 64 -22.57 -9.10 -7.50
N ILE A 65 -23.00 -10.35 -7.73
CA ILE A 65 -24.03 -10.98 -6.88
C ILE A 65 -23.51 -11.13 -5.45
N PHE A 66 -22.29 -11.65 -5.30
CA PHE A 66 -21.64 -11.80 -4.00
C PHE A 66 -21.54 -10.47 -3.24
N GLU A 67 -21.03 -9.42 -3.90
CA GLU A 67 -20.82 -8.11 -3.28
C GLU A 67 -22.12 -7.46 -2.84
N ARG A 68 -23.21 -7.65 -3.59
CA ARG A 68 -24.53 -7.13 -3.21
C ARG A 68 -25.00 -7.69 -1.88
N TYR A 69 -24.97 -9.02 -1.71
CA TYR A 69 -25.38 -9.65 -0.45
C TYR A 69 -24.46 -9.30 0.70
N PHE A 70 -23.16 -9.16 0.44
CA PHE A 70 -22.21 -8.70 1.44
C PHE A 70 -22.55 -7.31 1.99
N GLN A 71 -22.99 -6.39 1.13
CA GLN A 71 -23.41 -5.04 1.53
C GLN A 71 -24.79 -4.99 2.21
N GLU A 72 -25.65 -5.99 2.00
CA GLU A 72 -26.98 -6.06 2.62
C GLU A 72 -26.90 -6.39 4.13
N ILE A 73 -25.86 -7.08 4.58
CA ILE A 73 -25.62 -7.36 6.00
C ILE A 73 -24.84 -6.19 6.60
N LYS A 74 -25.46 -5.48 7.54
CA LYS A 74 -24.84 -4.33 8.20
C LYS A 74 -24.05 -4.78 9.44
N SER A 75 -22.77 -4.43 9.49
CA SER A 75 -21.86 -4.82 10.57
C SER A 75 -22.08 -4.10 11.90
N ASP A 76 -22.78 -2.96 11.88
CA ASP A 76 -23.16 -2.17 13.06
C ASP A 76 -24.37 -2.76 13.82
N GLU A 77 -25.13 -3.65 13.17
CA GLU A 77 -26.23 -4.41 13.80
C GLU A 77 -25.73 -5.70 14.49
N LEU A 78 -24.43 -5.99 14.43
CA LEU A 78 -23.82 -7.24 14.91
C LEU A 78 -22.78 -6.96 16.00
N ASP A 79 -22.63 -7.88 16.94
CA ASP A 79 -21.50 -7.89 17.86
C ASP A 79 -20.22 -8.42 17.19
N THR A 80 -19.12 -8.49 17.94
CA THR A 80 -17.83 -8.93 17.39
C THR A 80 -17.84 -10.41 16.99
N GLU A 81 -18.44 -11.29 17.79
CA GLU A 81 -18.50 -12.73 17.53
C GLU A 81 -19.38 -13.02 16.30
N GLU A 82 -20.50 -12.32 16.20
CA GLU A 82 -21.41 -12.36 15.05
C GLU A 82 -20.77 -11.86 13.76
N ARG A 83 -20.01 -10.76 13.82
CA ARG A 83 -19.26 -10.26 12.67
C ARG A 83 -18.24 -11.28 12.16
N GLU A 84 -17.44 -11.84 13.05
CA GLU A 84 -16.41 -12.84 12.67
C GLU A 84 -17.06 -14.08 12.05
N PHE A 85 -18.18 -14.54 12.62
CA PHE A 85 -18.87 -15.71 12.08
C PHE A 85 -19.46 -15.44 10.67
N VAL A 86 -20.06 -14.28 10.44
CA VAL A 86 -20.56 -13.88 9.12
C VAL A 86 -19.41 -13.81 8.10
N VAL A 87 -18.28 -13.23 8.50
CA VAL A 87 -17.10 -13.03 7.64
C VAL A 87 -16.46 -14.36 7.24
N ASP A 88 -16.40 -15.33 8.15
CA ASP A 88 -15.86 -16.65 7.85
C ASP A 88 -16.64 -17.36 6.73
N TYR A 89 -17.98 -17.25 6.73
CA TYR A 89 -18.78 -17.83 5.66
C TYR A 89 -18.63 -17.08 4.33
N PHE A 90 -18.53 -15.75 4.36
CA PHE A 90 -18.21 -15.00 3.14
C PHE A 90 -16.82 -15.36 2.58
N ALA A 91 -15.82 -15.55 3.45
CA ALA A 91 -14.50 -16.00 3.07
C ALA A 91 -14.52 -17.42 2.46
N GLU A 92 -15.28 -18.34 3.05
CA GLU A 92 -15.46 -19.69 2.50
C GLU A 92 -16.09 -19.67 1.11
N ILE A 93 -17.16 -18.88 0.92
CA ILE A 93 -17.84 -18.73 -0.38
C ILE A 93 -16.90 -18.09 -1.41
N ALA A 94 -16.17 -17.05 -1.04
CA ALA A 94 -15.21 -16.39 -1.92
C ALA A 94 -14.10 -17.34 -2.37
N LYS A 95 -13.62 -18.20 -1.46
CA LYS A 95 -12.64 -19.26 -1.78
C LYS A 95 -13.21 -20.27 -2.77
N ILE A 96 -14.46 -20.72 -2.57
CA ILE A 96 -15.15 -21.63 -3.50
C ILE A 96 -15.25 -21.01 -4.91
N LEU A 97 -15.52 -19.70 -4.98
CA LEU A 97 -15.69 -18.97 -6.24
C LEU A 97 -14.38 -18.43 -6.82
N ASN A 98 -13.26 -18.51 -6.10
CA ASN A 98 -11.98 -17.90 -6.44
C ASN A 98 -12.07 -16.36 -6.62
N ILE A 99 -12.86 -15.69 -5.78
CA ILE A 99 -12.96 -14.22 -5.71
C ILE A 99 -11.83 -13.72 -4.81
N ARG A 100 -10.79 -13.14 -5.40
CA ARG A 100 -9.58 -12.69 -4.66
C ARG A 100 -9.70 -11.27 -4.08
N SER A 101 -10.54 -10.44 -4.70
CA SER A 101 -10.74 -9.02 -4.40
C SER A 101 -11.44 -8.73 -3.06
N ILE A 102 -11.96 -9.76 -2.37
CA ILE A 102 -12.82 -9.55 -1.21
C ILE A 102 -12.07 -9.49 0.11
N ASN A 103 -10.85 -10.04 0.21
CA ASN A 103 -10.15 -10.17 1.51
C ASN A 103 -9.98 -8.81 2.22
N GLU A 104 -9.61 -7.76 1.48
CA GLU A 104 -9.50 -6.40 2.02
C GLU A 104 -10.86 -5.84 2.45
N LYS A 105 -11.93 -6.14 1.69
CA LYS A 105 -13.31 -5.72 2.00
C LYS A 105 -13.86 -6.43 3.24
N LEU A 106 -13.54 -7.71 3.45
CA LEU A 106 -13.91 -8.47 4.65
C LEU A 106 -13.27 -7.89 5.91
N ASN A 107 -11.96 -7.60 5.86
CA ASN A 107 -11.25 -7.01 6.98
C ASN A 107 -11.81 -5.63 7.34
N PHE A 108 -12.07 -4.78 6.34
CA PHE A 108 -12.69 -3.48 6.55
C PHE A 108 -14.07 -3.59 7.19
N TRP A 109 -14.92 -4.49 6.69
CA TRP A 109 -16.29 -4.69 7.19
C TRP A 109 -16.31 -5.21 8.64
N THR A 110 -15.36 -6.07 9.01
CA THR A 110 -15.27 -6.69 10.36
C THR A 110 -14.79 -5.70 11.41
N TYR A 111 -13.73 -4.94 11.10
CA TYR A 111 -13.01 -4.15 12.10
C TYR A 111 -13.22 -2.63 11.95
N GLY A 112 -13.91 -2.17 10.89
CA GLY A 112 -14.17 -0.75 10.64
C GLY A 112 -12.91 0.09 10.39
N ILE A 113 -11.77 -0.57 10.24
CA ILE A 113 -10.45 0.03 10.05
C ILE A 113 -10.05 -0.37 8.63
N GLU A 114 -9.97 0.60 7.71
CA GLU A 114 -9.04 0.46 6.58
C GLU A 114 -7.74 0.11 7.28
N ALA A 115 -7.18 -1.09 7.08
CA ALA A 115 -5.94 -1.48 7.74
C ALA A 115 -5.03 -0.25 7.71
N TYR A 116 -4.83 0.41 8.86
CA TYR A 116 -4.22 1.74 8.88
C TYR A 116 -2.79 1.49 8.45
N ASP A 117 -2.58 1.65 7.16
CA ASP A 117 -1.32 1.40 6.53
C ASP A 117 -0.48 2.61 6.89
N HIS A 118 0.11 2.51 8.08
CA HIS A 118 0.96 3.55 8.66
C HIS A 118 2.05 3.92 7.66
N GLU A 119 2.58 2.94 6.92
CA GLU A 119 3.58 3.14 5.88
C GLU A 119 3.02 3.97 4.72
N GLU A 120 1.84 3.64 4.21
CA GLU A 120 1.19 4.40 3.13
C GLU A 120 0.74 5.81 3.56
N ALA A 121 0.24 5.95 4.79
CA ALA A 121 -0.16 7.24 5.35
C ALA A 121 1.06 8.15 5.55
N GLU A 122 2.16 7.63 6.11
CA GLU A 122 3.42 8.35 6.25
C GLU A 122 4.03 8.71 4.89
N ARG A 123 3.97 7.79 3.91
CA ARG A 123 4.43 8.05 2.55
C ARG A 123 3.65 9.21 1.92
N LYS A 124 2.31 9.19 1.98
CA LYS A 124 1.46 10.27 1.45
C LYS A 124 1.72 11.61 2.15
N ALA A 125 1.87 11.60 3.48
CA ALA A 125 2.18 12.80 4.24
C ALA A 125 3.56 13.37 3.85
N SER A 126 4.57 12.50 3.75
CA SER A 126 5.93 12.87 3.33
C SER A 126 5.96 13.42 1.90
N GLU A 127 5.27 12.77 0.96
CA GLU A 127 5.15 13.24 -0.42
C GLU A 127 4.48 14.61 -0.52
N LYS A 128 3.45 14.86 0.28
CA LYS A 128 2.78 16.15 0.34
C LYS A 128 3.73 17.25 0.85
N ILE A 129 4.43 17.02 1.95
CA ILE A 129 5.41 17.97 2.52
C ILE A 129 6.50 18.26 1.48
N LEU A 130 7.05 17.23 0.84
CA LEU A 130 8.06 17.39 -0.21
C LEU A 130 7.53 18.21 -1.39
N ALA A 131 6.30 17.96 -1.85
CA ALA A 131 5.70 18.71 -2.95
C ALA A 131 5.49 20.19 -2.62
N GLU A 132 5.10 20.51 -1.38
CA GLU A 132 4.98 21.90 -0.90
C GLU A 132 6.35 22.58 -0.85
N GLU A 133 7.35 21.89 -0.32
CA GLU A 133 8.70 22.42 -0.22
C GLU A 133 9.34 22.66 -1.61
N ARG A 134 9.03 21.81 -2.60
CA ARG A 134 9.47 22.00 -3.99
C ARG A 134 8.82 23.21 -4.67
N LYS A 135 7.62 23.63 -4.24
CA LYS A 135 6.97 24.86 -4.74
C LYS A 135 7.57 26.12 -4.12
N LYS A 136 8.09 26.00 -2.90
CA LYS A 136 8.54 27.14 -2.09
C LYS A 136 9.99 27.54 -2.37
N HIS A 137 10.85 26.59 -2.72
CA HIS A 137 12.29 26.83 -2.84
C HIS A 137 12.80 26.59 -4.26
N GLU A 138 13.85 27.32 -4.62
CA GLU A 138 14.66 27.00 -5.79
C GLU A 138 15.39 25.66 -5.57
N ILE A 139 15.49 24.84 -6.60
CA ILE A 139 16.10 23.51 -6.52
C ILE A 139 17.16 23.34 -7.59
N ILE A 140 18.34 22.89 -7.17
CA ILE A 140 19.34 22.29 -8.06
C ILE A 140 19.12 20.79 -8.06
N SER A 141 18.83 20.21 -9.21
CA SER A 141 18.60 18.77 -9.36
C SER A 141 19.56 18.16 -10.36
N MET A 142 20.01 16.94 -10.06
CA MET A 142 20.73 16.10 -11.01
C MET A 142 20.28 14.64 -10.89
N GLU A 143 20.47 13.86 -11.96
CA GLU A 143 20.22 12.43 -11.91
C GLU A 143 21.44 11.68 -11.37
N CYS A 144 21.20 10.72 -10.48
CA CYS A 144 22.19 9.72 -10.15
C CYS A 144 22.63 8.98 -11.42
N GLN A 145 23.94 8.94 -11.67
CA GLN A 145 24.52 8.35 -12.87
C GLN A 145 24.12 6.88 -13.07
N LYS A 146 23.95 6.14 -11.96
CA LYS A 146 23.60 4.70 -11.97
C LYS A 146 22.09 4.43 -11.96
N CYS A 147 21.36 4.93 -10.96
CA CYS A 147 19.95 4.53 -10.74
C CYS A 147 18.91 5.57 -11.21
N LYS A 148 19.37 6.71 -11.76
CA LYS A 148 18.52 7.81 -12.26
C LYS A 148 17.61 8.48 -11.23
N THR A 149 17.79 8.18 -9.93
CA THR A 149 17.13 8.94 -8.86
C THR A 149 17.54 10.41 -8.91
N GLN A 150 16.56 11.32 -8.75
CA GLN A 150 16.80 12.76 -8.64
C GLN A 150 17.47 13.07 -7.30
N LEU A 151 18.65 13.67 -7.37
CA LEU A 151 19.46 14.15 -6.26
C LEU A 151 19.23 15.66 -6.18
N GLU A 152 18.55 16.12 -5.12
CA GLU A 152 17.99 17.47 -5.07
C GLU A 152 18.64 18.31 -3.96
N THR A 153 18.95 19.56 -4.28
CA THR A 153 19.46 20.57 -3.34
C THR A 153 18.48 21.73 -3.30
N PHE A 154 17.82 21.92 -2.16
CA PHE A 154 16.88 23.02 -1.92
C PHE A 154 17.65 24.23 -1.41
N ILE A 155 17.56 25.35 -2.12
CA ILE A 155 18.19 26.61 -1.75
C ILE A 155 17.26 27.36 -0.80
N LEU A 156 17.70 27.52 0.44
CA LEU A 156 16.92 28.20 1.49
C LEU A 156 17.22 29.70 1.54
N GLU A 157 18.45 30.10 1.21
CA GLU A 157 18.89 31.50 1.23
C GLU A 157 19.99 31.74 0.18
N ARG A 158 19.83 32.82 -0.58
CA ARG A 158 20.81 33.32 -1.56
C ARG A 158 21.60 34.49 -0.97
N ASP A 159 22.87 34.55 -1.31
CA ASP A 159 23.75 35.68 -0.99
C ASP A 159 24.74 35.87 -2.14
N ASN A 160 24.64 36.99 -2.85
CA ASN A 160 25.36 37.23 -4.10
C ASN A 160 26.88 37.42 -3.89
N ASP A 161 27.31 37.69 -2.66
CA ASP A 161 28.72 37.82 -2.33
C ASP A 161 29.42 36.46 -2.17
N ILE A 162 28.65 35.36 -2.13
CA ILE A 162 29.18 34.00 -2.05
C ILE A 162 29.56 33.49 -3.44
N ILE A 163 30.86 33.28 -3.65
CA ILE A 163 31.41 32.72 -4.89
C ILE A 163 31.30 31.19 -4.85
N SER A 164 31.35 30.53 -6.01
CA SER A 164 31.45 29.07 -6.08
C SER A 164 32.87 28.61 -5.74
N PHE A 165 33.06 27.91 -4.62
CA PHE A 165 34.39 27.53 -4.12
C PHE A 165 34.66 26.02 -4.13
N GLU A 166 33.69 25.16 -4.40
CA GLU A 166 33.87 23.71 -4.28
C GLU A 166 33.06 22.87 -5.29
N PHE A 167 33.56 21.66 -5.56
CA PHE A 167 32.78 20.55 -6.10
C PHE A 167 32.45 19.58 -4.96
N ASP A 168 31.24 19.05 -4.92
CA ASP A 168 30.84 18.07 -3.92
C ASP A 168 30.90 16.66 -4.49
N ILE A 169 31.51 15.75 -3.75
CA ILE A 169 31.28 14.31 -3.93
C ILE A 169 30.09 13.92 -3.06
N ILE A 170 29.03 13.47 -3.70
CA ILE A 170 27.79 13.08 -3.05
C ILE A 170 27.49 11.60 -3.29
N LYS A 171 26.88 10.93 -2.31
CA LYS A 171 26.49 9.52 -2.39
C LYS A 171 24.97 9.41 -2.50
N CYS A 172 24.48 8.74 -3.54
CA CYS A 172 23.05 8.48 -3.69
C CYS A 172 22.54 7.57 -2.57
N VAL A 173 21.52 8.00 -1.83
CA VAL A 173 20.93 7.22 -0.73
C VAL A 173 20.31 5.91 -1.25
N LYS A 174 19.75 5.91 -2.47
CA LYS A 174 19.07 4.73 -3.04
C LYS A 174 20.02 3.61 -3.47
N CYS A 175 21.14 3.94 -4.12
CA CYS A 175 22.02 2.93 -4.73
C CYS A 175 23.49 3.01 -4.29
N SER A 176 23.80 3.92 -3.37
CA SER A 176 25.16 4.20 -2.87
C SER A 176 26.19 4.63 -3.91
N GLU A 177 25.76 4.92 -5.14
CA GLU A 177 26.65 5.44 -6.19
C GLU A 177 27.17 6.83 -5.83
N LEU A 178 28.46 7.05 -6.02
CA LEU A 178 29.08 8.36 -5.87
C LEU A 178 28.89 9.20 -7.14
N ASN A 179 28.50 10.45 -6.96
CA ASN A 179 28.27 11.43 -8.02
C ASN A 179 29.02 12.72 -7.67
N ILE A 180 29.28 13.56 -8.68
CA ILE A 180 29.84 14.89 -8.49
C ILE A 180 28.77 15.94 -8.71
N LEU A 181 28.68 16.92 -7.81
CA LEU A 181 27.73 18.03 -7.87
C LEU A 181 28.50 19.35 -7.83
N ASP A 182 28.14 20.27 -8.71
CA ASP A 182 28.57 21.66 -8.64
C ASP A 182 27.35 22.52 -8.31
N LYS A 183 27.28 23.02 -7.07
CA LYS A 183 26.16 23.85 -6.59
C LYS A 183 26.16 25.25 -7.22
N GLY A 184 27.27 25.68 -7.84
CA GLY A 184 27.43 27.04 -8.35
C GLY A 184 27.68 28.06 -7.25
N CYS A 185 27.49 29.35 -7.56
CA CYS A 185 27.69 30.45 -6.63
C CYS A 185 26.37 30.92 -6.00
N GLY A 186 26.50 31.77 -4.98
CA GLY A 186 25.41 32.56 -4.44
C GLY A 186 24.52 31.82 -3.44
N ILE A 187 24.98 30.70 -2.86
CA ILE A 187 24.18 29.84 -1.97
C ILE A 187 24.72 29.95 -0.55
N LYS A 188 23.94 30.53 0.35
CA LYS A 188 24.31 30.71 1.76
C LYS A 188 23.81 29.58 2.64
N ARG A 189 22.57 29.13 2.39
CA ARG A 189 21.96 28.03 3.12
C ARG A 189 21.21 27.13 2.18
N TYR A 190 21.41 25.83 2.35
CA TYR A 190 20.76 24.80 1.58
C TYR A 190 20.48 23.57 2.45
N ARG A 191 19.65 22.69 1.90
CA ARG A 191 19.49 21.31 2.40
C ARG A 191 19.40 20.38 1.20
N PHE A 192 19.62 19.09 1.43
CA PHE A 192 19.65 18.11 0.36
C PHE A 192 18.71 16.93 0.59
N LEU A 193 18.32 16.29 -0.51
CA LEU A 193 17.42 15.14 -0.53
C LEU A 193 17.99 14.07 -1.48
N ASN A 194 17.83 12.81 -1.07
CA ASN A 194 18.26 11.61 -1.79
C ASN A 194 19.78 11.44 -1.98
N TYR A 195 20.60 12.28 -1.35
CA TYR A 195 22.04 12.10 -1.29
C TYR A 195 22.65 12.43 0.07
N GLU A 196 23.84 11.90 0.33
CA GLU A 196 24.71 12.25 1.46
C GLU A 196 25.94 13.01 0.90
N LEU A 197 26.38 14.07 1.56
CA LEU A 197 27.66 14.73 1.24
C LEU A 197 28.81 13.87 1.80
N ILE A 198 29.77 13.52 0.95
CA ILE A 198 30.92 12.68 1.32
C ILE A 198 32.19 13.51 1.46
N GLU A 199 32.46 14.38 0.50
CA GLU A 199 33.69 15.17 0.45
C GLU A 199 33.44 16.47 -0.32
N GLU A 200 33.93 17.58 0.21
CA GLU A 200 33.93 18.89 -0.47
C GLU A 200 35.34 19.11 -1.07
N LEU A 201 35.40 19.44 -2.35
CA LEU A 201 36.64 19.60 -3.12
C LEU A 201 36.84 21.07 -3.51
N PRO A 202 37.73 21.81 -2.85
CA PRO A 202 37.96 23.21 -3.15
C PRO A 202 38.43 23.43 -4.59
N LYS A 203 37.77 24.32 -5.33
CA LYS A 203 38.07 24.66 -6.73
C LYS A 203 39.45 25.30 -6.93
N GLU A 204 40.02 25.85 -5.87
CA GLU A 204 41.41 26.33 -5.84
C GLU A 204 42.43 25.21 -6.07
N GLN A 205 42.09 23.97 -5.67
CA GLN A 205 42.96 22.80 -5.76
C GLN A 205 42.49 21.80 -6.82
N TYR A 206 41.17 21.73 -7.05
CA TYR A 206 40.51 20.80 -7.94
C TYR A 206 39.80 21.52 -9.08
N ASP A 207 40.30 21.34 -10.31
CA ASP A 207 39.45 21.53 -11.48
C ASP A 207 38.49 20.34 -11.65
N LEU A 208 37.52 20.45 -12.56
CA LEU A 208 36.53 19.39 -12.80
C LEU A 208 37.18 18.05 -13.15
N SER A 209 38.30 18.05 -13.89
CA SER A 209 38.99 16.82 -14.30
C SER A 209 39.61 16.12 -13.08
N LYS A 210 40.30 16.88 -12.22
CA LYS A 210 40.86 16.37 -10.96
C LYS A 210 39.77 15.89 -10.00
N ALA A 211 38.64 16.60 -9.94
CA ALA A 211 37.52 16.22 -9.09
C ALA A 211 36.90 14.89 -9.54
N LEU A 212 36.74 14.70 -10.86
CA LEU A 212 36.32 13.41 -11.43
C LEU A 212 37.33 12.28 -11.17
N GLN A 213 38.64 12.57 -11.23
CA GLN A 213 39.65 11.57 -10.85
C GLN A 213 39.53 11.16 -9.39
N ARG A 214 39.31 12.12 -8.48
CA ARG A 214 39.09 11.85 -7.05
C ARG A 214 37.83 11.02 -6.81
N LEU A 215 36.76 11.30 -7.55
CA LEU A 215 35.53 10.51 -7.52
C LEU A 215 35.80 9.03 -7.88
N GLU A 216 36.51 8.77 -8.98
CA GLU A 216 36.83 7.41 -9.42
C GLU A 216 37.79 6.68 -8.47
N GLN A 217 38.72 7.40 -7.83
CA GLN A 217 39.55 6.85 -6.76
C GLN A 217 38.69 6.37 -5.58
N LEU A 218 37.69 7.14 -5.16
CA LEU A 218 36.80 6.73 -4.06
C LEU A 218 35.89 5.57 -4.45
N LYS A 219 35.48 5.47 -5.71
CA LYS A 219 34.69 4.32 -6.20
C LYS A 219 35.47 3.02 -6.19
N THR A 220 36.79 3.07 -6.40
CA THR A 220 37.67 1.90 -6.45
C THR A 220 38.24 1.47 -5.09
N GLN A 221 38.10 2.31 -4.06
CA GLN A 221 38.56 2.02 -2.69
C GLN A 221 37.51 1.32 -1.80
N LYS A 222 36.33 1.00 -2.34
CA LYS A 222 35.27 0.22 -1.68
C LYS A 222 35.23 -1.21 -2.21
#